data_AF-A0AAW9BRT8-F1
#
_entry.id   AF-A0AAW9BRT8-F1
#
_cell.length_a   1.000
_cell.length_b   1.000
_cell.length_c   1.000
_cell.angle_alpha   90.00
_cell.angle_beta   90.00
_cell.angle_gamma   90.00
#
_symmetry.space_group_name_H-M   'P 1'
#
loop_
_entity.id
_entity.type
_entity.pdbx_description
1 polymer ?
#
loop_
_entity_poly.entity_id
_entity_poly.type
_entity_poly.pdbx_seq_one_letter_code
_entity_poly.pdbx_strand_id
1 'polypeptide(L)'
;GVELAFEAMTASGIIDESAYYESLHELPLIANTIARKRLYEMNVVISDTAEYGNYLFANVATPLLREKFMPSVGTDVIGKGLGETSNQVDNATLIAVNETIRNHPVEYIGEELRGYMTDMKRIAVGG
;
A
#
# COMPACT_ATOMS: atom_id res chain seq x y z
N GLY A 1 4.09 0.06 4.63
CA GLY A 1 2.69 0.05 5.12
C GLY A 1 2.03 -1.24 4.71
N VAL A 2 1.71 -1.36 3.41
CA VAL A 2 1.15 -2.58 2.82
C VAL A 2 2.06 -3.80 3.03
N GLU A 3 3.33 -3.70 2.64
CA GLU A 3 4.32 -4.80 2.82
C GLU A 3 4.36 -5.28 4.28
N LEU A 4 4.52 -4.34 5.23
CA LEU A 4 4.54 -4.66 6.66
C LEU A 4 3.24 -5.32 7.17
N ALA A 5 2.07 -4.90 6.67
CA ALA A 5 0.80 -5.53 7.03
C ALA A 5 0.71 -6.96 6.46
N PHE A 6 1.12 -7.14 5.20
CA PHE A 6 1.18 -8.44 4.54
C PHE A 6 2.12 -9.41 5.28
N GLU A 7 3.34 -8.97 5.60
CA GLU A 7 4.33 -9.74 6.35
C GLU A 7 3.83 -10.12 7.75
N ALA A 8 3.19 -9.18 8.46
CA ALA A 8 2.65 -9.45 9.80
C ALA A 8 1.51 -10.50 9.76
N MET A 9 0.63 -10.42 8.75
CA MET A 9 -0.44 -11.40 8.55
C MET A 9 0.12 -12.79 8.23
N THR A 10 1.02 -12.88 7.25
CA THR A 10 1.63 -14.16 6.84
C THR A 10 2.44 -14.79 7.97
N ALA A 11 3.21 -13.99 8.73
CA ALA A 11 3.92 -14.47 9.91
C ALA A 11 2.99 -15.01 11.02
N SER A 12 1.73 -14.58 11.05
CA SER A 12 0.71 -15.09 11.98
C SER A 12 -0.01 -16.37 11.48
N GLY A 13 0.33 -16.85 10.28
CA GLY A 13 -0.24 -18.06 9.68
C GLY A 13 -1.41 -17.80 8.72
N ILE A 14 -1.68 -16.56 8.35
CA ILE A 14 -2.62 -16.22 7.28
C ILE A 14 -1.96 -16.56 5.93
N ILE A 15 -2.71 -17.17 5.02
CA ILE A 15 -2.20 -17.49 3.68
C ILE A 15 -1.95 -16.23 2.86
N ASP A 16 -0.96 -16.28 1.96
CA ASP A 16 -0.49 -15.13 1.20
C ASP A 16 -1.61 -14.48 0.36
N GLU A 17 -2.49 -15.27 -0.24
CA GLU A 17 -3.60 -14.75 -1.05
C GLU A 17 -4.58 -13.95 -0.21
N SER A 18 -4.93 -14.44 0.98
CA SER A 18 -5.78 -13.71 1.94
C SER A 18 -5.10 -12.44 2.41
N ALA A 19 -3.81 -12.51 2.77
CA ALA A 19 -3.05 -11.33 3.17
C ALA A 19 -2.98 -10.28 2.05
N TYR A 20 -2.88 -10.68 0.79
CA TYR A 20 -2.93 -9.78 -0.37
C TYR A 20 -4.30 -9.11 -0.52
N TYR A 21 -5.39 -9.89 -0.45
CA TYR A 21 -6.76 -9.37 -0.58
C TYR A 21 -7.09 -8.36 0.53
N GLU A 22 -6.69 -8.65 1.77
CA GLU A 22 -6.95 -7.80 2.94
C GLU A 22 -5.96 -6.62 3.08
N SER A 23 -5.05 -6.42 2.12
CA SER A 23 -4.07 -5.31 2.16
C SER A 23 -3.97 -4.55 0.83
N LEU A 24 -3.15 -5.03 -0.11
CA LEU A 24 -2.84 -4.31 -1.35
C LEU A 24 -4.08 -4.19 -2.26
N HIS A 25 -4.95 -5.21 -2.28
CA HIS A 25 -6.10 -5.25 -3.17
C HIS A 25 -7.16 -4.20 -2.82
N GLU A 26 -7.43 -3.97 -1.53
CA GLU A 26 -8.45 -3.03 -1.06
C GLU A 26 -7.98 -1.57 -1.06
N LEU A 27 -6.67 -1.34 -1.03
CA LEU A 27 -6.09 0.00 -0.89
C LEU A 27 -6.63 1.01 -1.92
N PRO A 28 -6.79 0.69 -3.22
CA PRO A 28 -7.37 1.61 -4.20
C PRO A 28 -8.80 2.03 -3.84
N LEU A 29 -9.62 1.13 -3.28
CA LEU A 29 -11.00 1.42 -2.91
C LEU A 29 -11.04 2.45 -1.77
N ILE A 30 -10.24 2.23 -0.72
CA ILE A 30 -10.15 3.16 0.41
C ILE A 30 -9.57 4.51 -0.02
N ALA A 31 -8.50 4.51 -0.84
CA ALA A 31 -7.92 5.74 -1.37
C ALA A 31 -8.94 6.57 -2.17
N ASN A 32 -9.82 5.91 -2.93
CA ASN A 32 -10.90 6.58 -3.67
C ASN A 32 -11.91 7.29 -2.75
N THR A 33 -12.22 6.75 -1.56
CA THR A 33 -13.09 7.42 -0.58
C THR A 33 -12.47 8.74 -0.09
N ILE A 34 -11.16 8.73 0.19
CA ILE A 34 -10.43 9.92 0.64
C ILE A 34 -10.32 10.96 -0.49
N ALA A 35 -10.09 10.51 -1.72
CA ALA A 35 -10.05 11.40 -2.88
C ALA A 35 -11.39 12.11 -3.09
N ARG A 36 -12.51 11.40 -2.88
CA ARG A 36 -13.87 11.91 -3.13
C ARG A 36 -14.34 12.93 -2.09
N LYS A 37 -14.25 12.65 -0.78
CA LYS A 37 -14.64 13.62 0.29
C LYS A 37 -13.77 13.54 1.55
N ARG A 38 -12.46 13.35 1.37
CA ARG A 38 -11.46 13.38 2.47
C ARG A 38 -11.74 12.32 3.53
N LEU A 39 -11.20 12.51 4.73
CA LEU A 39 -11.27 11.54 5.84
C LEU A 39 -12.70 11.29 6.34
N TYR A 40 -13.60 12.27 6.22
CA TYR A 40 -15.00 12.11 6.65
C TYR A 40 -15.67 10.94 5.91
N GLU A 41 -15.53 10.89 4.59
CA GLU A 41 -16.19 9.85 3.82
C GLU A 41 -15.53 8.50 3.96
N MET A 42 -14.21 8.43 4.15
CA MET A 42 -13.56 7.18 4.53
C MET A 42 -14.20 6.61 5.79
N ASN A 43 -14.32 7.41 6.86
CA ASN A 43 -14.84 6.96 8.15
C ASN A 43 -16.33 6.60 8.10
N VAL A 44 -17.13 7.28 7.27
CA VAL A 44 -18.57 6.96 7.11
C VAL A 44 -18.83 5.75 6.21
N VAL A 45 -17.91 5.42 5.29
CA VAL A 45 -18.08 4.31 4.35
C VAL A 45 -17.65 2.97 4.95
N ILE A 46 -16.64 2.97 5.82
CA ILE A 46 -16.19 1.75 6.51
C ILE A 46 -17.11 1.40 7.68
N SER A 47 -17.00 0.18 8.21
CA SER A 47 -17.76 -0.25 9.39
C SER A 47 -17.25 0.42 10.67
N ASP A 48 -18.09 0.52 11.69
CA ASP A 48 -17.72 1.02 13.03
C ASP A 48 -16.50 0.27 13.61
N THR A 49 -16.37 -1.04 13.34
CA THR A 49 -15.21 -1.84 13.74
C THR A 49 -13.93 -1.35 13.06
N ALA A 50 -13.98 -1.07 11.77
CA ALA A 50 -12.83 -0.58 11.01
C ALA A 50 -12.48 0.87 11.40
N GLU A 51 -13.48 1.72 11.63
CA GLU A 51 -13.30 3.09 12.13
C GLU A 51 -12.62 3.08 13.51
N TYR A 52 -13.11 2.25 14.43
CA TYR A 52 -12.51 2.10 15.76
C TYR A 52 -11.07 1.57 15.70
N GLY A 53 -10.81 0.55 14.87
CA GLY A 53 -9.48 0.00 14.64
C GLY A 53 -8.50 1.06 14.08
N ASN A 54 -8.94 1.87 13.12
CA ASN A 54 -8.16 2.98 12.58
C ASN A 54 -7.75 3.97 13.68
N TYR A 55 -8.68 4.35 14.58
CA TYR A 55 -8.36 5.26 15.68
C TYR A 55 -7.36 4.66 16.67
N LEU A 56 -7.49 3.39 17.03
CA LEU A 56 -6.51 2.70 17.89
C LEU A 56 -5.11 2.73 17.28
N PHE A 57 -5.00 2.39 15.99
CA PHE A 57 -3.73 2.41 15.29
C PHE A 57 -3.16 3.83 15.19
N ALA A 58 -3.97 4.81 14.75
CA ALA A 58 -3.53 6.19 14.56
C ALA A 58 -3.06 6.86 15.85
N ASN A 59 -3.69 6.55 16.99
CA ASN A 59 -3.28 7.05 18.30
C ASN A 59 -1.88 6.62 18.72
N VAL A 60 -1.39 5.47 18.23
CA VAL A 60 -0.03 4.98 18.49
C VAL A 60 0.94 5.39 17.38
N ALA A 61 0.55 5.17 16.13
CA ALA A 61 1.40 5.41 14.97
C ALA A 61 1.72 6.90 14.77
N THR A 62 0.74 7.79 14.99
CA THR A 62 0.92 9.23 14.73
C THR A 62 1.96 9.86 15.67
N PRO A 63 1.90 9.68 17.01
CA PRO A 63 2.97 10.15 17.90
C PRO A 63 4.31 9.50 17.59
N LEU A 64 4.34 8.18 17.37
CA LEU A 64 5.58 7.45 17.05
C LEU A 64 6.30 8.05 15.83
N LEU A 65 5.58 8.26 14.73
CA LEU A 65 6.15 8.85 13.52
C LEU A 65 6.53 10.32 13.73
N ARG A 66 5.67 11.11 14.37
CA ARG A 66 5.91 12.54 14.61
C ARG A 66 7.15 12.78 15.48
N GLU A 67 7.37 11.96 16.49
CA GLU A 67 8.43 12.17 17.47
C GLU A 67 9.74 11.48 17.10
N LYS A 68 9.68 10.32 16.44
CA LYS A 68 10.87 9.48 16.19
C LYS A 68 11.37 9.54 14.75
N PHE A 69 10.48 9.72 13.78
CA PHE A 69 10.84 9.63 12.35
C PHE A 69 10.84 11.00 11.67
N MET A 70 9.72 11.71 11.71
CA MET A 70 9.53 12.99 11.01
C MET A 70 10.60 14.06 11.30
N PRO A 71 11.18 14.20 12.52
CA PRO A 71 12.24 15.19 12.76
C PRO A 71 13.52 14.92 11.96
N SER A 72 13.72 13.69 11.49
CA SER A 72 14.86 13.29 10.64
C SER A 72 14.60 13.47 9.16
N VAL A 73 13.34 13.72 8.75
CA VAL A 73 12.95 13.85 7.35
C VAL A 73 13.06 15.31 6.91
N GLY A 74 13.99 15.57 5.99
CA GLY A 74 14.17 16.88 5.37
C GLY A 74 13.11 17.22 4.32
N THR A 75 13.00 18.50 3.96
CA THR A 75 12.04 18.97 2.94
C THR A 75 12.42 18.57 1.51
N ASP A 76 13.68 18.18 1.30
CA ASP A 76 14.18 17.55 0.09
C ASP A 76 13.56 16.16 -0.14
N VAL A 77 13.23 15.44 0.94
CA VAL A 77 12.53 14.14 0.87
C VAL A 77 11.02 14.33 0.68
N ILE A 78 10.44 15.36 1.31
CA ILE A 78 9.00 15.66 1.22
C ILE A 78 8.73 17.15 1.02
N GLY A 79 8.05 17.48 -0.09
CA GLY A 79 7.46 18.80 -0.34
C GLY A 79 8.24 19.75 -1.23
N LYS A 80 9.58 19.67 -1.33
CA LYS A 80 10.39 20.60 -2.15
C LYS A 80 10.49 20.20 -3.64
N GLY A 81 10.03 19.01 -4.00
CA GLY A 81 10.17 18.45 -5.35
C GLY A 81 11.63 18.11 -5.69
N LEU A 82 11.85 17.36 -6.76
CA LEU A 82 13.21 17.05 -7.22
C LEU A 82 13.79 18.31 -7.87
N GLY A 83 14.80 18.90 -7.22
CA GLY A 83 15.54 20.06 -7.76
C GLY A 83 16.59 19.70 -8.81
N GLU A 84 16.60 18.44 -9.26
CA GLU A 84 17.57 17.91 -10.20
C GLU A 84 17.17 18.24 -11.64
N THR A 85 18.15 18.72 -12.42
CA THR A 85 17.99 18.99 -13.86
C THR A 85 18.24 17.74 -14.72
N SER A 86 18.71 16.67 -14.09
CA SER A 86 19.07 15.41 -14.74
C SER A 86 18.36 14.24 -14.05
N ASN A 87 17.83 13.31 -14.84
CA ASN A 87 17.23 12.06 -14.35
C ASN A 87 18.23 10.89 -14.35
N GLN A 88 19.53 11.18 -14.44
CA GLN A 88 20.54 10.14 -14.43
C GLN A 88 20.63 9.50 -13.04
N VAL A 89 20.53 8.18 -13.02
CA VAL A 89 20.70 7.35 -11.84
C VAL A 89 21.71 6.26 -12.15
N ASP A 90 22.37 5.73 -11.13
CA ASP A 90 23.24 4.58 -11.31
C ASP A 90 22.40 3.36 -11.73
N ASN A 91 22.74 2.79 -12.89
CA ASN A 91 21.98 1.68 -13.48
C ASN A 91 21.98 0.45 -12.57
N ALA A 92 23.10 0.15 -11.90
CA ALA A 92 23.20 -1.03 -11.02
C ALA A 92 22.29 -0.88 -9.80
N THR A 93 22.30 0.30 -9.17
CA THR A 93 21.42 0.63 -8.05
C THR A 93 19.95 0.58 -8.45
N LEU A 94 19.60 1.13 -9.61
CA LEU A 94 18.23 1.09 -10.12
C LEU A 94 17.74 -0.34 -10.36
N ILE A 95 18.58 -1.20 -10.95
CA ILE A 95 18.27 -2.62 -11.15
C ILE A 95 18.04 -3.32 -9.81
N ALA A 96 18.94 -3.15 -8.84
CA ALA A 96 18.84 -3.79 -7.54
C ALA A 96 17.56 -3.38 -6.77
N VAL A 97 17.19 -2.09 -6.82
CA VAL A 97 15.96 -1.59 -6.21
C VAL A 97 14.73 -2.18 -6.90
N ASN A 98 14.70 -2.20 -8.23
CA ASN A 98 13.60 -2.78 -8.99
C ASN A 98 13.43 -4.28 -8.73
N GLU A 99 14.53 -5.03 -8.66
CA GLU A 99 14.51 -6.45 -8.30
C GLU A 99 13.96 -6.66 -6.89
N THR A 100 14.39 -5.85 -5.92
CA THR A 100 13.90 -5.94 -4.54
C THR A 100 12.39 -5.72 -4.47
N ILE A 101 11.87 -4.71 -5.17
CA ILE A 101 10.43 -4.40 -5.18
C ILE A 101 9.64 -5.54 -5.84
N ARG A 102 10.06 -5.98 -7.03
CA ARG A 102 9.32 -7.00 -7.81
C ARG A 102 9.33 -8.37 -7.13
N ASN A 103 10.39 -8.69 -6.40
CA ASN A 103 10.53 -9.97 -5.71
C ASN A 103 9.89 -9.98 -4.32
N HIS A 104 9.28 -8.88 -3.87
CA HIS A 104 8.53 -8.89 -2.62
C HIS A 104 7.31 -9.82 -2.78
N PRO A 105 7.02 -10.72 -1.82
CA PRO A 105 5.94 -11.71 -1.94
C PRO A 105 4.57 -11.13 -2.31
N VAL A 106 4.22 -9.95 -1.77
CA VAL A 106 2.97 -9.23 -2.09
C VAL A 106 2.83 -8.89 -3.58
N GLU A 107 3.93 -8.62 -4.28
CA GLU A 107 3.93 -8.30 -5.72
C GLU A 107 3.78 -9.56 -6.55
N TYR A 108 4.53 -10.63 -6.21
CA TYR A 108 4.46 -11.93 -6.87
C TYR A 108 3.04 -12.52 -6.81
N ILE A 109 2.48 -12.62 -5.59
CA ILE A 109 1.12 -13.12 -5.37
C ILE A 109 0.08 -12.19 -6.01
N GLY A 110 0.32 -10.88 -5.95
CA GLY A 110 -0.55 -9.91 -6.59
C GLY A 110 -0.59 -10.02 -8.11
N GLU A 111 0.53 -10.30 -8.77
CA GLU A 111 0.60 -10.55 -10.20
C GLU A 111 -0.23 -11.77 -10.59
N GLU A 112 -0.05 -12.90 -9.90
CA GLU A 112 -0.79 -14.13 -10.13
C GLU A 112 -2.30 -13.91 -9.98
N LEU A 113 -2.74 -13.33 -8.86
CA LEU A 113 -4.16 -13.11 -8.56
C LEU A 113 -4.81 -12.12 -9.55
N ARG A 114 -4.10 -11.04 -9.94
CA ARG A 114 -4.60 -10.11 -10.97
C ARG A 114 -4.67 -10.74 -12.36
N GLY A 115 -3.75 -11.66 -12.66
CA GLY A 115 -3.80 -12.50 -13.86
C GLY A 115 -5.11 -13.28 -13.93
N TYR A 116 -5.42 -14.04 -12.88
CA TYR A 116 -6.67 -14.81 -12.79
C TYR A 116 -7.92 -13.93 -12.90
N MET A 117 -7.96 -12.77 -12.25
CA MET A 117 -9.10 -11.85 -12.35
C MET A 117 -9.29 -11.27 -13.76
N THR A 118 -8.18 -11.05 -14.49
CA THR A 118 -8.20 -10.55 -15.86
C THR A 118 -8.68 -11.63 -16.83
N ASP A 119 -8.23 -12.86 -16.64
CA ASP A 119 -8.64 -14.02 -17.44
C ASP A 119 -10.10 -14.39 -17.20
N MET A 120 -10.58 -14.32 -15.95
CA MET A 120 -12.00 -14.48 -15.62
C MET A 120 -12.87 -13.41 -16.28
N LYS A 121 -12.41 -12.16 -16.38
CA LYS A 121 -13.13 -11.09 -17.10
C LYS A 121 -13.26 -11.35 -18.60
N ARG A 122 -12.41 -12.19 -19.20
CA ARG A 122 -12.48 -12.55 -20.62
C ARG A 122 -13.51 -13.63 -20.97
N ILE A 123 -14.14 -14.29 -19.99
CA ILE A 123 -15.19 -15.31 -20.23
C ILE A 123 -16.60 -14.69 -20.28
N ALA A 124 -16.76 -13.38 -20.05
CA ALA A 124 -18.01 -12.68 -20.35
C ALA A 124 -18.19 -12.47 -21.88
N VAL A 125 -18.23 -13.57 -22.63
CA VAL A 125 -18.61 -13.62 -24.04
C VAL A 125 -19.81 -14.56 -24.17
N GLY A 126 -20.99 -13.99 -24.39
CA GLY A 126 -22.15 -14.69 -24.94
C GLY A 126 -23.38 -14.76 -24.04
N GLY A 127 -24.20 -13.71 -24.08
CA GLY A 127 -25.58 -13.65 -23.62
C GLY A 127 -26.29 -12.47 -24.25
#